data_AF-A0A2A5M340-F1
#
_entry.id   AF-A0A2A5M340-F1
#
_cell.length_a   1.000
_cell.length_b   1.000
_cell.length_c   1.000
_cell.angle_alpha   90.00
_cell.angle_beta   90.00
_cell.angle_gamma   90.00
#
_symmetry.space_group_name_H-M   'P 1'
#
loop_
_entity.id
_entity.type
_entity.pdbx_description
1 polymer ?
#
loop_
_entity_poly.entity_id
_entity_poly.type
_entity_poly.pdbx_seq_one_letter_code
_entity_poly.pdbx_strand_id
1 'polypeptide(L)'
;LQQLKAIRKYLHQEKELLEHYFNEITSELEKENLFIKHYENLDEILKQKCDEYFFSNIFPVIVPIAVDATHPFPHLNNLSFSLAVKICDKAHPELVKFGMIRIPRVLPRFYEVSANIYVPIESIVHQHAEEIFPGYKLLASAAFRVTRNADIVIEEEEADDFMMILEQGLKLRRKGAFVRLQIQKDADEQIVEFLNTHMKIFHKDVYEYSILLNLPSLWQIAGNKTFTHLLSP
;
A
#
# COMPACT_ATOMS: atom_id res chain seq x y z
N LEU A 1 27.49 -0.23 -13.08
CA LEU A 1 26.92 -1.48 -12.53
C LEU A 1 27.40 -1.79 -11.09
N GLN A 2 28.69 -1.64 -10.79
CA GLN A 2 29.22 -1.88 -9.43
C GLN A 2 28.58 -0.98 -8.36
N GLN A 3 28.44 0.32 -8.64
CA GLN A 3 27.78 1.27 -7.73
C GLN A 3 26.33 0.89 -7.43
N LEU A 4 25.52 0.51 -8.43
CA LEU A 4 24.14 0.04 -8.21
C LEU A 4 24.08 -1.24 -7.37
N LYS A 5 25.05 -2.16 -7.53
CA LYS A 5 25.14 -3.34 -6.65
C LYS A 5 25.47 -2.93 -5.21
N ALA A 6 26.37 -1.98 -5.01
CA ALA A 6 26.72 -1.46 -3.69
C ALA A 6 25.53 -0.75 -3.02
N ILE A 7 24.81 0.10 -3.77
CA ILE A 7 23.59 0.78 -3.31
C ILE A 7 22.54 -0.24 -2.87
N ARG A 8 22.26 -1.27 -3.71
CA ARG A 8 21.29 -2.32 -3.34
C ARG A 8 21.71 -3.04 -2.05
N LYS A 9 22.99 -3.43 -1.94
CA LYS A 9 23.49 -4.08 -0.72
C LYS A 9 23.26 -3.21 0.50
N TYR A 10 23.59 -1.92 0.41
CA TYR A 10 23.37 -0.96 1.49
C TYR A 10 21.88 -0.83 1.83
N LEU A 11 20.99 -0.66 0.83
CA LEU A 11 19.55 -0.53 1.07
C LEU A 11 18.92 -1.78 1.71
N HIS A 12 19.38 -2.98 1.37
CA HIS A 12 18.92 -4.21 2.02
C HIS A 12 19.36 -4.27 3.50
N GLN A 13 20.56 -3.77 3.83
CA GLN A 13 21.02 -3.66 5.22
C GLN A 13 20.26 -2.58 6.01
N GLU A 14 20.04 -1.42 5.41
CA GLU A 14 19.26 -0.33 6.03
C GLU A 14 17.81 -0.74 6.28
N LYS A 15 17.23 -1.56 5.40
CA LYS A 15 15.91 -2.14 5.60
C LYS A 15 15.84 -2.95 6.90
N GLU A 16 16.82 -3.83 7.14
CA GLU A 16 16.84 -4.66 8.35
C GLU A 16 16.92 -3.78 9.62
N LEU A 17 17.74 -2.73 9.59
CA LEU A 17 17.82 -1.76 10.68
C LEU A 17 16.50 -1.00 10.88
N LEU A 18 15.86 -0.59 9.78
CA LEU A 18 14.57 0.09 9.82
C LEU A 18 13.48 -0.79 10.46
N GLU A 19 13.42 -2.08 10.12
CA GLU A 19 12.50 -3.04 10.72
C GLU A 19 12.77 -3.23 12.21
N HIS A 20 14.05 -3.33 12.60
CA HIS A 20 14.44 -3.41 13.99
C HIS A 20 13.96 -2.19 14.80
N TYR A 21 14.31 -0.97 14.35
CA TYR A 21 13.91 0.25 15.04
C TYR A 21 12.41 0.48 15.05
N PHE A 22 11.70 0.15 13.97
CA PHE A 22 10.25 0.26 13.94
C PHE A 22 9.61 -0.61 15.04
N ASN A 23 10.06 -1.86 15.18
CA ASN A 23 9.53 -2.77 16.19
C ASN A 23 9.89 -2.33 17.62
N GLU A 24 11.12 -1.87 17.84
CA GLU A 24 11.56 -1.32 19.13
C GLU A 24 10.72 -0.10 19.52
N ILE A 25 10.61 0.89 18.62
CA ILE A 25 9.82 2.11 18.86
C ILE A 25 8.36 1.77 19.12
N THR A 26 7.75 0.89 18.32
CA THR A 26 6.35 0.49 18.51
C THR A 26 6.17 -0.19 19.87
N SER A 27 7.10 -1.06 20.29
CA SER A 27 7.04 -1.70 21.61
C SER A 27 7.19 -0.70 22.77
N GLU A 28 8.03 0.33 22.64
CA GLU A 28 8.13 1.39 23.66
C GLU A 28 6.87 2.26 23.69
N LEU A 29 6.27 2.58 22.53
CA LEU A 29 5.02 3.34 22.45
C LEU A 29 3.85 2.62 23.12
N GLU A 30 3.80 1.28 23.04
CA GLU A 30 2.78 0.48 23.72
C GLU A 30 2.83 0.65 25.25
N LYS A 31 4.03 0.86 25.83
CA LYS A 31 4.19 1.13 27.28
C LYS A 31 3.60 2.47 27.68
N GLU A 32 3.56 3.43 26.74
CA GLU A 32 2.95 4.74 26.89
C GLU A 32 1.47 4.75 26.46
N ASN A 33 0.86 3.56 26.29
CA ASN A 33 -0.53 3.37 25.86
C ASN A 33 -0.85 3.92 24.46
N LEU A 34 0.14 3.98 23.56
CA LEU A 34 -0.06 4.29 22.15
C LEU A 34 0.12 3.00 21.33
N PHE A 35 -0.91 2.62 20.59
CA PHE A 35 -0.94 1.37 19.85
C PHE A 35 -1.16 1.60 18.35
N ILE A 36 -0.41 0.86 17.53
CA ILE A 36 -0.69 0.72 16.09
C ILE A 36 -1.11 -0.73 15.87
N LYS A 37 -2.40 -0.97 15.60
CA LYS A 37 -2.98 -2.32 15.52
C LYS A 37 -3.65 -2.55 14.17
N HIS A 38 -3.41 -3.72 13.58
CA HIS A 38 -4.19 -4.18 12.43
C HIS A 38 -5.63 -4.52 12.86
N TYR A 39 -6.58 -4.36 11.92
CA TYR A 39 -8.00 -4.66 12.13
C TYR A 39 -8.25 -6.01 12.83
N GLU A 40 -7.55 -7.07 12.40
CA GLU A 40 -7.71 -8.42 12.95
C GLU A 40 -7.40 -8.53 14.45
N ASN A 41 -6.54 -7.64 14.97
CA ASN A 41 -6.07 -7.63 16.35
C ASN A 41 -6.89 -6.67 17.25
N LEU A 42 -7.98 -6.13 16.74
CA LEU A 42 -8.91 -5.29 17.49
C LEU A 42 -9.96 -6.14 18.23
N ASP A 43 -10.51 -5.58 19.31
CA ASP A 43 -11.73 -6.12 19.89
C ASP A 43 -12.95 -5.85 18.99
N GLU A 44 -14.05 -6.56 19.24
CA GLU A 44 -15.27 -6.47 18.41
C GLU A 44 -15.89 -5.07 18.40
N ILE A 45 -15.74 -4.28 19.48
CA ILE A 45 -16.29 -2.92 19.56
C ILE A 45 -15.51 -1.98 18.62
N LEU A 46 -14.17 -2.11 18.62
CA LEU A 46 -13.31 -1.32 17.75
C LEU A 46 -13.38 -1.79 16.29
N LYS A 47 -13.60 -3.08 16.03
CA LYS A 47 -13.89 -3.59 14.68
C LYS A 47 -15.14 -2.94 14.10
N GLN A 48 -16.24 -2.92 14.86
CA GLN A 48 -17.48 -2.28 14.41
C GLN A 48 -17.28 -0.81 14.02
N LYS A 49 -16.47 -0.06 14.79
CA LYS A 49 -16.12 1.33 14.43
C LYS A 49 -15.32 1.42 13.13
N CYS A 50 -14.40 0.47 12.90
CA CYS A 50 -13.65 0.40 11.64
C CYS A 50 -14.57 0.06 10.47
N ASP A 51 -15.55 -0.83 10.66
CA ASP A 51 -16.54 -1.17 9.64
C ASP A 51 -17.40 0.07 9.28
N GLU A 52 -17.89 0.79 10.29
CA GLU A 52 -18.64 2.03 10.12
C GLU A 52 -17.80 3.08 9.37
N TYR A 53 -16.54 3.26 9.75
CA TYR A 53 -15.59 4.15 9.07
C TYR A 53 -15.34 3.70 7.63
N PHE A 54 -15.24 2.39 7.38
CA PHE A 54 -15.07 1.85 6.05
C PHE A 54 -16.23 2.26 5.14
N PHE A 55 -17.48 1.96 5.53
CA PHE A 55 -18.64 2.24 4.69
C PHE A 55 -18.91 3.74 4.50
N SER A 56 -18.63 4.56 5.52
CA SER A 56 -18.93 6.00 5.49
C SER A 56 -17.81 6.87 4.90
N ASN A 57 -16.54 6.48 5.04
CA ASN A 57 -15.39 7.31 4.63
C ASN A 57 -14.52 6.66 3.54
N ILE A 58 -14.25 5.36 3.62
CA ILE A 58 -13.30 4.69 2.71
C ILE A 58 -14.00 4.25 1.42
N PHE A 59 -15.07 3.47 1.55
CA PHE A 59 -15.79 2.85 0.43
C PHE A 59 -16.25 3.86 -0.64
N PRO A 60 -16.77 5.06 -0.31
CA PRO A 60 -17.23 6.02 -1.32
C PRO A 60 -16.13 6.58 -2.22
N VAL A 61 -14.87 6.50 -1.83
CA VAL A 61 -13.73 7.10 -2.57
C VAL A 61 -12.69 6.06 -3.00
N ILE A 62 -12.85 4.79 -2.61
CA ILE A 62 -11.93 3.71 -2.99
C ILE A 62 -12.10 3.39 -4.48
N VAL A 63 -11.00 3.12 -5.18
CA VAL A 63 -11.02 2.80 -6.61
C VAL A 63 -10.57 1.36 -6.83
N PRO A 64 -11.51 0.41 -7.01
CA PRO A 64 -11.19 -0.96 -7.37
C PRO A 64 -10.84 -1.08 -8.85
N ILE A 65 -9.82 -1.89 -9.14
CA ILE A 65 -9.39 -2.17 -10.51
C ILE A 65 -9.16 -3.67 -10.63
N ALA A 66 -10.08 -4.38 -11.28
CA ALA A 66 -9.81 -5.75 -11.75
C ALA A 66 -8.94 -5.68 -13.00
N VAL A 67 -7.92 -6.52 -13.09
CA VAL A 67 -6.98 -6.51 -14.22
C VAL A 67 -7.22 -7.73 -15.11
N ASP A 68 -7.59 -7.47 -16.35
CA ASP A 68 -7.87 -8.47 -17.39
C ASP A 68 -7.57 -7.91 -18.80
N ALA A 69 -7.95 -8.64 -19.85
CA ALA A 69 -7.71 -8.24 -21.24
C ALA A 69 -8.46 -6.95 -21.65
N THR A 70 -9.58 -6.64 -20.99
CA THR A 70 -10.42 -5.47 -21.24
C THR A 70 -10.13 -4.32 -20.26
N HIS A 71 -9.59 -4.61 -19.09
CA HIS A 71 -9.21 -3.67 -18.05
C HIS A 71 -7.70 -3.82 -17.79
N PRO A 72 -6.85 -3.09 -18.53
CA PRO A 72 -5.41 -3.26 -18.45
C PRO A 72 -4.85 -2.79 -17.10
N PHE A 73 -3.65 -3.26 -16.76
CA PHE A 73 -2.94 -2.82 -15.56
C PHE A 73 -2.77 -1.30 -15.56
N PRO A 74 -3.22 -0.61 -14.51
CA PRO A 74 -3.38 0.83 -14.56
C PRO A 74 -2.05 1.54 -14.26
N HIS A 75 -1.89 2.77 -14.75
CA HIS A 75 -0.67 3.56 -14.49
C HIS A 75 -0.55 3.90 -13.01
N LEU A 76 0.61 3.62 -12.39
CA LEU A 76 0.88 3.93 -10.99
C LEU A 76 1.77 5.15 -10.83
N ASN A 77 1.34 6.09 -10.00
CA ASN A 77 2.14 7.28 -9.65
C ASN A 77 3.37 6.90 -8.82
N ASN A 78 4.40 7.75 -8.86
CA ASN A 78 5.56 7.56 -7.99
C ASN A 78 5.13 7.59 -6.52
N LEU A 79 5.62 6.62 -5.73
CA LEU A 79 5.27 6.44 -4.33
C LEU A 79 3.79 6.12 -4.09
N SER A 80 3.05 5.64 -5.10
CA SER A 80 1.66 5.18 -4.89
C SER A 80 1.63 4.01 -3.92
N PHE A 81 0.63 4.00 -3.05
CA PHE A 81 0.36 2.95 -2.08
C PHE A 81 -0.96 2.28 -2.45
N SER A 82 -0.98 0.95 -2.50
CA SER A 82 -2.16 0.19 -2.96
C SER A 82 -2.16 -1.21 -2.36
N LEU A 83 -3.33 -1.85 -2.36
CA LEU A 83 -3.48 -3.26 -2.02
C LEU A 83 -3.62 -4.05 -3.32
N ALA A 84 -2.75 -5.02 -3.58
CA ALA A 84 -2.96 -6.00 -4.64
C ALA A 84 -3.86 -7.11 -4.10
N VAL A 85 -4.82 -7.57 -4.90
CA VAL A 85 -5.75 -8.63 -4.48
C VAL A 85 -5.76 -9.77 -5.49
N LYS A 86 -5.85 -10.99 -4.95
CA LYS A 86 -6.14 -12.21 -5.67
C LYS A 86 -7.53 -12.66 -5.24
N ILE A 87 -8.43 -12.76 -6.20
CA ILE A 87 -9.86 -12.99 -5.96
C ILE A 87 -10.34 -14.12 -6.87
N CYS A 88 -11.38 -14.85 -6.45
CA CYS A 88 -12.07 -15.79 -7.33
C CYS A 88 -13.57 -15.49 -7.38
N ASP A 89 -14.21 -15.88 -8.48
CA ASP A 89 -15.65 -15.76 -8.61
C ASP A 89 -16.35 -16.66 -7.58
N LYS A 90 -17.40 -16.15 -6.90
CA LYS A 90 -18.13 -16.92 -5.88
C LYS A 90 -18.90 -18.11 -6.46
N ALA A 91 -19.38 -18.01 -7.71
CA ALA A 91 -20.06 -19.09 -8.42
C ALA A 91 -19.08 -20.06 -9.09
N HIS A 92 -17.90 -19.57 -9.48
CA HIS A 92 -16.86 -20.32 -10.19
C HIS A 92 -15.49 -20.16 -9.52
N PRO A 93 -15.21 -20.87 -8.40
CA PRO A 93 -13.98 -20.71 -7.64
C PRO A 93 -12.69 -20.98 -8.42
N GLU A 94 -12.77 -21.72 -9.54
CA GLU A 94 -11.67 -21.96 -10.47
C GLU A 94 -11.27 -20.72 -11.28
N LEU A 95 -12.16 -19.73 -11.41
CA LEU A 95 -11.91 -18.49 -12.13
C LEU A 95 -11.24 -17.46 -11.21
N VAL A 96 -9.92 -17.58 -11.12
CA VAL A 96 -9.07 -16.62 -10.39
C VAL A 96 -8.81 -15.38 -11.23
N LYS A 97 -8.94 -14.21 -10.59
CA LYS A 97 -8.59 -12.90 -11.13
C LYS A 97 -7.65 -12.18 -10.18
N PHE A 98 -6.94 -11.21 -10.74
CA PHE A 98 -6.11 -10.28 -9.98
C PHE A 98 -6.67 -8.88 -10.10
N GLY A 99 -6.47 -8.10 -9.06
CA GLY A 99 -6.90 -6.72 -9.02
C GLY A 99 -6.04 -5.89 -8.09
N MET A 100 -6.44 -4.63 -7.97
CA MET A 100 -5.81 -3.69 -7.09
C MET A 100 -6.86 -2.76 -6.50
N ILE A 101 -6.65 -2.37 -5.26
CA ILE A 101 -7.40 -1.35 -4.56
C ILE A 101 -6.45 -0.18 -4.34
N ARG A 102 -6.72 0.95 -5.00
CA ARG A 102 -5.97 2.18 -4.78
C ARG A 102 -6.50 2.86 -3.54
N ILE A 103 -5.60 3.24 -2.64
CA ILE A 103 -5.91 4.03 -1.45
C ILE A 103 -5.57 5.48 -1.78
N PRO A 104 -6.57 6.35 -2.02
CA PRO A 104 -6.33 7.75 -2.38
C PRO A 104 -5.56 8.50 -1.29
N ARG A 105 -4.74 9.48 -1.67
CA ARG A 105 -3.97 10.28 -0.71
C ARG A 105 -4.83 11.18 0.19
N VAL A 106 -6.06 11.45 -0.22
CA VAL A 106 -7.04 12.21 0.57
C VAL A 106 -7.48 11.44 1.83
N LEU A 107 -7.38 10.10 1.83
CA LEU A 107 -7.66 9.30 3.01
C LEU A 107 -6.46 9.34 3.98
N PRO A 108 -6.71 9.48 5.30
CA PRO A 108 -5.64 9.35 6.28
C PRO A 108 -5.06 7.93 6.23
N ARG A 109 -3.76 7.82 6.51
CA ARG A 109 -3.06 6.53 6.51
C ARG A 109 -3.51 5.66 7.69
N PHE A 110 -3.85 6.31 8.79
CA PHE A 110 -4.26 5.71 10.05
C PHE A 110 -5.62 6.23 10.45
N TYR A 111 -6.53 5.32 10.80
CA TYR A 111 -7.77 5.67 11.48
C TYR A 111 -7.55 5.57 12.99
N GLU A 112 -7.76 6.67 13.71
CA GLU A 112 -7.78 6.65 15.18
C GLU A 112 -9.14 6.14 15.66
N VAL A 113 -9.24 4.82 15.86
CA VAL A 113 -10.50 4.13 16.21
C VAL A 113 -10.95 4.39 17.65
N SER A 114 -9.99 4.65 18.51
CA SER A 114 -10.17 5.13 19.88
C SER A 114 -8.95 5.96 20.27
N ALA A 115 -9.05 6.70 21.38
CA ALA A 115 -7.91 7.43 21.93
C ALA A 115 -6.67 6.53 21.94
N ASN A 116 -5.63 6.97 21.24
CA ASN A 116 -4.31 6.34 21.18
C ASN A 116 -4.23 4.99 20.44
N ILE A 117 -5.29 4.52 19.77
CA ILE A 117 -5.27 3.29 18.97
C ILE A 117 -5.43 3.65 17.49
N TYR A 118 -4.37 3.42 16.73
CA TYR A 118 -4.27 3.71 15.30
C TYR A 118 -4.37 2.44 14.47
N VAL A 119 -5.27 2.44 13.49
CA VAL A 119 -5.50 1.31 12.59
C VAL A 119 -4.97 1.65 11.20
N PRO A 120 -3.99 0.91 10.65
CA PRO A 120 -3.53 1.09 9.28
C PRO A 120 -4.68 0.87 8.28
N ILE A 121 -4.90 1.84 7.40
CA ILE A 121 -6.04 1.84 6.47
C ILE A 121 -6.09 0.61 5.55
N GLU A 122 -4.95 0.07 5.13
CA GLU A 122 -4.86 -1.15 4.32
C GLU A 122 -5.40 -2.38 5.05
N SER A 123 -5.37 -2.41 6.38
CA SER A 123 -5.94 -3.53 7.14
C SER A 123 -7.46 -3.49 7.17
N ILE A 124 -8.05 -2.29 7.21
CA ILE A 124 -9.50 -2.09 7.08
C ILE A 124 -9.93 -2.43 5.64
N VAL A 125 -9.20 -1.94 4.64
CA VAL A 125 -9.48 -2.23 3.23
C VAL A 125 -9.33 -3.72 2.92
N HIS A 126 -8.34 -4.40 3.50
CA HIS A 126 -8.17 -5.84 3.38
C HIS A 126 -9.41 -6.59 3.87
N GLN A 127 -9.87 -6.26 5.08
CA GLN A 127 -11.04 -6.89 5.69
C GLN A 127 -12.27 -6.80 4.79
N HIS A 128 -12.48 -5.63 4.17
CA HIS A 128 -13.66 -5.37 3.34
C HIS A 128 -13.42 -5.49 1.83
N ALA A 129 -12.42 -6.27 1.42
CA ALA A 129 -12.10 -6.41 0.00
C ALA A 129 -13.24 -7.08 -0.80
N GLU A 130 -14.07 -7.92 -0.17
CA GLU A 130 -15.20 -8.58 -0.84
C GLU A 130 -16.37 -7.61 -1.12
N GLU A 131 -16.55 -6.59 -0.29
CA GLU A 131 -17.50 -5.50 -0.50
C GLU A 131 -17.04 -4.60 -1.65
N ILE A 132 -15.72 -4.42 -1.78
CA ILE A 132 -15.08 -3.68 -2.87
C ILE A 132 -15.18 -4.44 -4.21
N PHE A 133 -15.12 -5.76 -4.18
CA PHE A 133 -15.27 -6.63 -5.35
C PHE A 133 -16.52 -7.52 -5.24
N PRO A 134 -17.73 -6.96 -5.43
CA PRO A 134 -18.96 -7.71 -5.29
C PRO A 134 -19.00 -8.90 -6.27
N GLY A 135 -19.44 -10.06 -5.77
CA GLY A 135 -19.46 -11.31 -6.54
C GLY A 135 -18.15 -12.10 -6.48
N TYR A 136 -17.09 -11.56 -5.87
CA TYR A 136 -15.81 -12.25 -5.70
C TYR A 136 -15.47 -12.55 -4.24
N LYS A 137 -14.75 -13.64 -4.01
CA LYS A 137 -14.16 -13.99 -2.72
C LYS A 137 -12.69 -13.57 -2.70
N LEU A 138 -12.24 -13.00 -1.59
CA LEU A 138 -10.82 -12.71 -1.41
C LEU A 138 -10.04 -14.00 -1.12
N LEU A 139 -9.00 -14.28 -1.90
CA LEU A 139 -8.08 -15.39 -1.66
C LEU A 139 -6.81 -14.94 -0.95
N ALA A 140 -6.26 -13.80 -1.38
CA ALA A 140 -5.09 -13.19 -0.77
C ALA A 140 -5.04 -11.70 -1.13
N SER A 141 -4.31 -10.93 -0.32
CA SER A 141 -3.96 -9.56 -0.67
C SER A 141 -2.59 -9.19 -0.12
N ALA A 142 -1.93 -8.21 -0.73
CA ALA A 142 -0.69 -7.66 -0.22
C ALA A 142 -0.63 -6.16 -0.41
N ALA A 143 -0.29 -5.43 0.65
CA ALA A 143 0.02 -4.01 0.54
C ALA A 143 1.32 -3.84 -0.22
N PHE A 144 1.36 -2.88 -1.13
CA PHE A 144 2.56 -2.59 -1.89
C PHE A 144 2.72 -1.09 -2.20
N ARG A 145 3.96 -0.71 -2.46
CA ARG A 145 4.35 0.65 -2.84
C ARG A 145 5.44 0.61 -3.90
N VAL A 146 5.29 1.45 -4.91
CA VAL A 146 6.23 1.52 -6.03
C VAL A 146 7.06 2.79 -6.00
N THR A 147 8.30 2.72 -6.45
CA THR A 147 9.13 3.90 -6.76
C THR A 147 9.45 3.91 -8.25
N ARG A 148 9.37 5.08 -8.88
CA ARG A 148 9.69 5.28 -10.30
C ARG A 148 10.88 6.22 -10.45
N ASN A 149 11.68 6.05 -11.50
CA ASN A 149 12.69 7.07 -11.84
C ASN A 149 11.99 8.32 -12.42
N ALA A 150 12.48 9.50 -12.04
CA ALA A 150 11.82 10.79 -12.29
C ALA A 150 11.31 10.99 -13.74
N ASP A 151 10.04 11.38 -13.91
CA ASP A 151 9.61 12.77 -14.15
C ASP A 151 8.08 12.90 -14.21
N ILE A 152 7.60 14.08 -13.76
CA ILE A 152 6.23 14.60 -13.65
C ILE A 152 5.39 13.97 -12.53
N VAL A 153 5.33 14.67 -11.39
CA VAL A 153 4.17 14.58 -10.49
C VAL A 153 3.01 15.20 -11.29
N ILE A 154 2.19 14.36 -11.92
CA ILE A 154 0.92 14.83 -12.47
C ILE A 154 0.00 14.89 -11.26
N GLU A 155 -0.43 16.10 -10.88
CA GLU A 155 -1.46 16.29 -9.87
C GLU A 155 -2.77 15.71 -10.41
N GLU A 156 -3.51 14.97 -9.59
CA GLU A 156 -4.68 14.16 -10.02
C GLU A 156 -5.82 15.00 -10.65
N GLU A 157 -5.75 16.33 -10.58
CA GLU A 157 -6.74 17.25 -11.17
C GLU A 157 -6.57 17.43 -12.70
N GLU A 158 -5.47 16.99 -13.31
CA GLU A 158 -5.20 17.14 -14.77
C GLU A 158 -5.52 15.86 -15.58
N ALA A 159 -6.55 15.11 -15.19
CA ALA A 159 -6.90 13.83 -15.82
C ALA A 159 -7.38 13.93 -17.28
N ASP A 160 -7.82 15.12 -17.73
CA ASP A 160 -8.34 15.32 -19.09
C ASP A 160 -7.25 15.35 -20.18
N ASP A 161 -5.99 15.66 -19.82
CA ASP A 161 -4.86 15.73 -20.77
C ASP A 161 -4.10 14.39 -20.95
N PHE A 162 -4.56 13.33 -20.27
CA PHE A 162 -3.93 12.01 -20.29
C PHE A 162 -3.83 11.39 -21.71
N MET A 163 -4.84 11.64 -22.55
CA MET A 163 -4.89 11.09 -23.91
C MET A 163 -3.91 11.78 -24.87
N MET A 164 -3.66 13.08 -24.69
CA MET A 164 -2.72 13.86 -25.51
C MET A 164 -1.25 13.52 -25.21
N ILE A 165 -0.93 13.18 -23.97
CA ILE A 165 0.45 12.84 -23.55
C ILE A 165 0.86 11.45 -24.07
N LEU A 166 -0.10 10.53 -24.22
CA LEU A 166 0.11 9.17 -24.74
C LEU A 166 0.60 9.16 -26.21
N GLU A 167 0.23 10.17 -27.00
CA GLU A 167 0.58 10.25 -28.43
C GLU A 167 2.04 10.67 -28.69
N GLN A 168 2.73 11.31 -27.75
CA GLN A 168 4.13 11.76 -27.94
C GLN A 168 5.18 10.68 -27.63
N GLY A 169 4.99 9.52 -28.27
CA GLY A 169 5.78 8.32 -28.07
C GLY A 169 7.29 8.41 -28.34
N LEU A 170 7.95 7.33 -27.90
CA LEU A 170 9.24 6.79 -28.37
C LEU A 170 10.56 7.32 -27.79
N LYS A 171 10.60 8.43 -27.02
CA LYS A 171 11.79 8.80 -26.21
C LYS A 171 11.69 8.50 -24.70
N LEU A 172 10.50 8.12 -24.22
CA LEU A 172 10.17 7.90 -22.79
C LEU A 172 10.56 6.52 -22.23
N ARG A 173 11.15 5.61 -23.01
CA ARG A 173 11.43 4.21 -22.59
C ARG A 173 12.34 4.07 -21.35
N ARG A 174 12.94 5.17 -20.88
CA ARG A 174 13.75 5.23 -19.65
C ARG A 174 13.26 6.24 -18.60
N LYS A 175 12.21 7.02 -18.84
CA LYS A 175 11.61 7.95 -17.87
C LYS A 175 10.29 7.36 -17.33
N GLY A 176 10.10 7.35 -16.02
CA GLY A 176 8.93 6.73 -15.39
C GLY A 176 8.98 5.19 -15.31
N ALA A 177 10.14 4.56 -15.44
CA ALA A 177 10.28 3.12 -15.19
C ALA A 177 10.15 2.83 -13.69
N PHE A 178 9.51 1.72 -13.34
CA PHE A 178 9.55 1.22 -11.96
C PHE A 178 10.97 0.80 -11.60
N VAL A 179 11.49 1.33 -10.49
CA VAL A 179 12.85 1.07 -10.02
C VAL A 179 12.88 0.36 -8.67
N ARG A 180 11.75 0.29 -7.97
CA ARG A 180 11.63 -0.43 -6.70
C ARG A 180 10.18 -0.82 -6.43
N LEU A 181 9.98 -2.07 -6.02
CA LEU A 181 8.74 -2.55 -5.41
C LEU A 181 8.99 -2.79 -3.93
N GLN A 182 8.17 -2.19 -3.08
CA GLN A 182 8.08 -2.55 -1.68
C GLN A 182 6.76 -3.30 -1.52
N ILE A 183 6.77 -4.46 -0.89
CA ILE A 183 5.59 -5.29 -0.69
C ILE A 183 5.60 -5.83 0.74
N GLN A 184 4.42 -6.08 1.30
CA GLN A 184 4.29 -6.82 2.55
C GLN A 184 4.99 -8.18 2.43
N LYS A 185 5.72 -8.56 3.48
CA LYS A 185 6.34 -9.88 3.57
C LYS A 185 5.27 -10.98 3.60
N ASP A 186 5.64 -12.17 3.12
CA ASP A 186 4.76 -13.34 3.06
C ASP A 186 3.53 -13.13 2.16
N ALA A 187 3.62 -12.19 1.20
CA ALA A 187 2.64 -12.01 0.14
C ALA A 187 2.53 -13.27 -0.74
N ASP A 188 1.31 -13.59 -1.19
CA ASP A 188 1.05 -14.69 -2.13
C ASP A 188 1.95 -14.57 -3.37
N GLU A 189 2.68 -15.65 -3.70
CA GLU A 189 3.66 -15.65 -4.79
C GLU A 189 3.03 -15.24 -6.14
N GLN A 190 1.76 -15.58 -6.37
CA GLN A 190 1.07 -15.20 -7.60
C GLN A 190 0.74 -13.71 -7.63
N ILE A 191 0.54 -13.06 -6.48
CA ILE A 191 0.43 -11.59 -6.41
C ILE A 191 1.76 -10.95 -6.79
N VAL A 192 2.88 -11.48 -6.27
CA VAL A 192 4.23 -10.98 -6.61
C VAL A 192 4.50 -11.13 -8.10
N GLU A 193 4.19 -12.30 -8.67
CA GLU A 193 4.34 -12.59 -10.10
C GLU A 193 3.43 -11.70 -10.96
N PHE A 194 2.18 -11.52 -10.56
CA PHE A 194 1.22 -10.63 -11.22
C PHE A 194 1.74 -9.20 -11.28
N LEU A 195 2.18 -8.63 -10.15
CA LEU A 195 2.73 -7.27 -10.10
C LEU A 195 3.99 -7.18 -10.96
N ASN A 196 4.89 -8.17 -10.87
CA ASN A 196 6.16 -8.13 -11.58
C ASN A 196 6.03 -8.31 -13.10
N THR A 197 5.03 -9.07 -13.57
CA THR A 197 4.72 -9.22 -15.00
C THR A 197 4.40 -7.87 -15.65
N HIS A 198 3.70 -7.00 -14.91
CA HIS A 198 3.31 -5.67 -15.38
C HIS A 198 4.41 -4.63 -15.16
N MET A 199 5.05 -4.61 -13.99
CA MET A 199 6.04 -3.59 -13.64
C MET A 199 7.44 -3.85 -14.19
N LYS A 200 7.77 -5.12 -14.48
CA LYS A 200 9.06 -5.58 -15.01
C LYS A 200 10.25 -5.12 -14.13
N ILE A 201 10.09 -5.27 -12.82
CA ILE A 201 11.10 -4.89 -11.84
C ILE A 201 12.09 -6.04 -11.68
N PHE A 202 13.37 -5.70 -11.52
CA PHE A 202 14.39 -6.70 -11.26
C PHE A 202 14.21 -7.28 -9.86
N HIS A 203 14.34 -8.60 -9.67
CA HIS A 203 14.11 -9.25 -8.37
C HIS A 203 14.89 -8.62 -7.21
N LYS A 204 16.11 -8.10 -7.45
CA LYS A 204 16.92 -7.44 -6.39
C LYS A 204 16.42 -6.04 -6.00
N ASP A 205 15.46 -5.51 -6.76
CA ASP A 205 14.77 -4.25 -6.54
C ASP A 205 13.33 -4.47 -5.97
N VAL A 206 13.00 -5.72 -5.61
CA VAL A 206 11.82 -6.07 -4.80
C VAL A 206 12.27 -6.17 -3.34
N TYR A 207 11.55 -5.50 -2.45
CA TYR A 207 11.85 -5.42 -1.02
C TYR A 207 10.60 -5.80 -0.23
N GLU A 208 10.67 -6.88 0.53
CA GLU A 208 9.57 -7.42 1.33
C GLU A 208 9.64 -6.96 2.77
N TYR A 209 8.66 -6.23 3.29
CA TYR A 209 8.70 -5.68 4.65
C TYR A 209 7.82 -6.46 5.63
N SER A 210 8.39 -6.81 6.78
CA SER A 210 7.67 -7.35 7.94
C SER A 210 6.91 -6.29 8.74
N ILE A 211 7.11 -5.01 8.42
CA ILE A 211 6.49 -3.86 9.07
C ILE A 211 5.57 -3.11 8.10
N LEU A 212 4.88 -2.08 8.59
CA LEU A 212 4.05 -1.23 7.75
C LEU A 212 4.84 -0.60 6.61
N LEU A 213 4.24 -0.58 5.42
CA LEU A 213 4.74 0.21 4.31
C LEU A 213 4.34 1.68 4.45
N ASN A 214 5.04 2.54 3.71
CA ASN A 214 4.80 3.99 3.72
C ASN A 214 4.99 4.62 5.12
N LEU A 215 6.09 4.29 5.79
CA LEU A 215 6.45 4.85 7.09
C LEU A 215 6.50 6.39 7.18
N PRO A 216 6.75 7.18 6.11
CA PRO A 216 6.60 8.63 6.20
C PRO A 216 5.22 9.08 6.70
N SER A 217 4.19 8.25 6.57
CA SER A 217 2.87 8.55 7.11
C SER A 217 2.78 8.46 8.64
N LEU A 218 3.78 7.92 9.35
CA LEU A 218 3.84 7.94 10.83
C LEU A 218 3.84 9.37 11.40
N TRP A 219 4.19 10.37 10.59
CA TRP A 219 4.02 11.78 10.96
C TRP A 219 2.58 12.16 11.31
N GLN A 220 1.57 11.43 10.81
CA GLN A 220 0.17 11.61 11.21
C GLN A 220 -0.05 11.28 12.69
N ILE A 221 0.70 10.31 13.23
CA ILE A 221 0.64 9.91 14.64
C ILE A 221 1.51 10.85 15.48
N ALA A 222 2.75 11.12 15.03
CA ALA A 222 3.68 12.00 15.75
C ALA A 222 3.15 13.44 15.93
N GLY A 223 2.27 13.89 15.03
CA GLY A 223 1.59 15.20 15.13
C GLY A 223 0.49 15.28 16.20
N ASN A 224 0.16 14.17 16.88
CA ASN A 224 -0.89 14.19 17.89
C ASN A 224 -0.45 14.94 19.15
N LYS A 225 -1.20 15.99 19.50
CA LYS A 225 -0.92 16.89 20.63
C LYS A 225 -0.96 16.18 21.99
N THR A 226 -1.72 15.08 22.11
CA THR A 226 -1.81 14.26 23.33
C THR A 226 -0.44 13.68 23.73
N PHE A 227 0.47 13.50 22.77
CA PHE A 227 1.79 12.88 22.97
C PHE A 227 2.96 13.86 22.87
N THR A 228 2.72 15.15 23.08
CA THR A 228 3.77 16.19 23.03
C THR A 228 4.95 15.92 23.97
N HIS A 229 4.71 15.22 25.08
CA HIS A 229 5.75 14.82 26.04
C HIS A 229 6.70 13.73 25.52
N LEU A 230 6.33 13.01 24.45
CA LEU A 230 7.18 12.01 23.78
C LEU A 230 8.02 12.62 22.65
N LEU A 231 7.77 13.88 22.30
CA LEU A 231 8.56 14.59 21.29
C LEU A 231 9.87 15.08 21.90
N SER A 232 10.90 15.18 21.05
CA SER A 232 12.13 15.88 21.45
C SER A 232 11.78 17.30 21.92
N PRO A 233 12.34 17.76 23.05
CA PRO A 233 12.16 19.13 23.53
C PRO A 233 12.64 20.18 22.54
#